data_AF-A0A167VYK8-F1
#
_entry.id   AF-A0A167VYK8-F1
#
_cell.length_a   1.000
_cell.length_b   1.000
_cell.length_c   1.000
_cell.angle_alpha   90.00
_cell.angle_beta   90.00
_cell.angle_gamma   90.00
#
_symmetry.space_group_name_H-M   'P 1'
#
loop_
_entity.id
_entity.type
_entity.pdbx_description
1 polymer ?
#
loop_
_entity_poly.entity_id
_entity_poly.type
_entity_poly.pdbx_seq_one_letter_code
_entity_poly.pdbx_strand_id
1 'polypeptide(L)'
;MKAEIGHKLFFVNHCESELTALGEAVGGEDAKVAEARQEWKGMLAKGDKTIAAVNAFHSDITKRWDAVNQRVLGHVVYAPPLTVSTGPKQFTEDWALIELNQDKIDWKFFKGNVMYLGNKISPSNFILKMHPHPEGRSSFKYPVGGLLQVKGIVKENEIRQPTSLDANGEECLIVIKNGMKTGVTIGRGTGIESFVREYDNDIKLTSTEIAIHTYNHNAGAFSGDGDSGSIVVDGLGRIVGLLTGGTGSAVSTDVTYVTPYFWVEEKIKKAFPGSYLYPITETSLN
;
A
#
# COMPACT_ATOMS: atom_id res chain seq x y z
N MET A 1 -7.67 -10.42 -12.44
CA MET A 1 -8.16 -11.80 -12.23
C MET A 1 -7.94 -12.69 -13.44
N LYS A 2 -8.44 -12.37 -14.64
CA LYS A 2 -8.18 -13.17 -15.85
C LYS A 2 -6.69 -13.32 -16.20
N ALA A 3 -5.90 -12.24 -16.08
CA ALA A 3 -4.44 -12.31 -16.28
C ALA A 3 -3.75 -13.23 -15.26
N GLU A 4 -4.16 -13.18 -14.00
CA GLU A 4 -3.64 -14.06 -12.93
C GLU A 4 -3.94 -15.53 -13.22
N ILE A 5 -5.17 -15.84 -13.63
CA ILE A 5 -5.56 -17.21 -14.04
C ILE A 5 -4.71 -17.66 -15.23
N GLY A 6 -4.51 -16.81 -16.24
CA GLY A 6 -3.69 -17.12 -17.40
C GLY A 6 -2.24 -17.43 -17.04
N HIS A 7 -1.61 -16.61 -16.20
CA HIS A 7 -0.26 -16.87 -15.69
C HIS A 7 -0.20 -18.19 -14.90
N LYS A 8 -1.22 -18.48 -14.10
CA LYS A 8 -1.25 -19.70 -13.29
C LYS A 8 -1.46 -20.95 -14.13
N LEU A 9 -2.27 -20.88 -15.18
CA LEU A 9 -2.44 -21.96 -16.16
C LEU A 9 -1.12 -22.27 -16.88
N PHE A 10 -0.39 -21.25 -17.34
CA PHE A 10 0.93 -21.45 -17.94
C PHE A 10 1.89 -22.17 -16.98
N PHE A 11 1.89 -21.77 -15.71
CA PHE A 11 2.70 -22.41 -14.68
C PHE A 11 2.30 -23.87 -14.43
N VAL A 12 1.00 -24.18 -14.37
CA VAL A 12 0.49 -25.56 -14.22
C VAL A 12 0.94 -26.42 -15.40
N ASN A 13 0.76 -25.93 -16.64
CA ASN A 13 1.19 -26.65 -17.85
C ASN A 13 2.70 -26.92 -17.86
N HIS A 14 3.50 -25.97 -17.36
CA HIS A 14 4.94 -26.17 -17.22
C HIS A 14 5.25 -27.27 -16.19
N CYS A 15 4.59 -27.26 -15.03
CA CYS A 15 4.75 -28.33 -14.02
C CYS A 15 4.37 -29.71 -14.59
N GLU A 16 3.28 -29.81 -15.35
CA GLU A 16 2.88 -31.07 -16.01
C GLU A 16 3.93 -31.55 -17.03
N SER A 17 4.54 -30.63 -17.76
CA SER A 17 5.60 -30.93 -18.73
C SER A 17 6.85 -31.48 -18.03
N GLU A 18 7.27 -30.84 -16.93
CA GLU A 18 8.40 -31.29 -16.11
C GLU A 18 8.14 -32.66 -15.48
N LEU A 19 6.93 -32.89 -14.97
CA LEU A 19 6.54 -34.20 -14.42
C LEU A 19 6.52 -35.29 -15.50
N THR A 20 6.07 -34.97 -16.71
CA THR A 20 6.10 -35.89 -17.86
C THR A 20 7.54 -36.25 -18.22
N ALA A 21 8.45 -35.28 -18.21
CA ALA A 21 9.87 -35.51 -18.49
C ALA A 21 10.55 -36.38 -17.42
N LEU A 22 10.18 -36.24 -16.14
CA LEU A 22 10.71 -37.02 -15.03
C LEU A 22 10.13 -38.45 -14.94
N GLY A 23 8.99 -38.70 -15.59
CA GLY A 23 8.33 -40.01 -15.62
C GLY A 23 7.85 -40.50 -14.24
N GLU A 24 7.36 -41.74 -14.21
CA GLU A 24 6.92 -42.41 -12.98
C GLU A 24 8.09 -42.88 -12.11
N ALA A 25 7.82 -43.08 -10.82
CA ALA A 25 8.81 -43.59 -9.88
C ALA A 25 9.25 -45.02 -10.26
N VAL A 26 10.57 -45.23 -10.31
CA VAL A 26 11.17 -46.54 -10.60
C VAL A 26 12.07 -47.00 -9.46
N GLY A 27 12.17 -48.31 -9.26
CA GLY A 27 12.99 -48.89 -8.20
C GLY A 27 14.47 -48.58 -8.39
N GLY A 28 15.11 -47.98 -7.37
CA GLY A 28 16.53 -47.61 -7.41
C GLY A 28 16.83 -46.29 -8.13
N GLU A 29 15.83 -45.45 -8.36
CA GLU A 29 16.02 -44.13 -8.96
C GLU A 29 16.91 -43.20 -8.13
N ASP A 30 17.54 -42.25 -8.80
CA ASP A 30 18.34 -41.21 -8.16
C ASP A 30 17.46 -40.37 -7.22
N ALA A 31 17.91 -40.19 -5.98
CA ALA A 31 17.17 -39.47 -4.95
C ALA A 31 16.80 -38.04 -5.37
N LYS A 32 17.63 -37.37 -6.17
CA LYS A 32 17.35 -36.02 -6.68
C LYS A 32 16.19 -36.01 -7.68
N VAL A 33 16.06 -37.07 -8.49
CA VAL A 33 14.94 -37.23 -9.43
C VAL A 33 13.64 -37.44 -8.66
N ALA A 34 13.68 -38.27 -7.61
CA ALA A 34 12.53 -38.48 -6.73
C ALA A 34 12.11 -37.19 -6.01
N GLU A 35 13.07 -36.44 -5.46
CA GLU A 35 12.84 -35.15 -4.78
C GLU A 35 12.26 -34.11 -5.74
N ALA A 36 12.86 -33.91 -6.92
CA ALA A 36 12.36 -33.00 -7.94
C ALA A 36 10.92 -33.36 -8.37
N ARG A 37 10.62 -34.65 -8.55
CA ARG A 37 9.26 -35.10 -8.88
C ARG A 37 8.27 -34.72 -7.76
N GLN A 38 8.66 -34.86 -6.50
CA GLN A 38 7.82 -34.49 -5.36
C GLN A 38 7.60 -32.97 -5.28
N GLU A 39 8.63 -32.17 -5.52
CA GLU A 39 8.53 -30.71 -5.57
C GLU A 39 7.56 -30.25 -6.67
N TRP A 40 7.71 -30.78 -7.89
CA TRP A 40 6.83 -30.45 -9.01
C TRP A 40 5.39 -30.89 -8.77
N LYS A 41 5.15 -32.06 -8.17
CA LYS A 41 3.80 -32.49 -7.74
C LYS A 41 3.20 -31.50 -6.73
N GLY A 42 4.00 -31.04 -5.76
CA GLY A 42 3.58 -30.03 -4.79
C GLY A 42 3.25 -28.68 -5.44
N MET A 43 4.07 -28.24 -6.40
CA MET A 43 3.86 -27.01 -7.17
C MET A 43 2.61 -27.09 -8.06
N LEU A 44 2.38 -28.22 -8.72
CA LEU A 44 1.18 -28.50 -9.51
C LEU A 44 -0.08 -28.41 -8.65
N ALA A 45 -0.13 -29.16 -7.54
CA ALA A 45 -1.27 -29.17 -6.62
C ALA A 45 -1.55 -27.78 -6.03
N LYS A 46 -0.49 -27.01 -5.70
CA LYS A 46 -0.64 -25.61 -5.28
C LYS A 46 -1.22 -24.75 -6.40
N GLY A 47 -0.79 -24.98 -7.63
CA GLY A 47 -1.30 -24.29 -8.81
C GLY A 47 -2.78 -24.51 -9.04
N ASP A 48 -3.22 -25.76 -9.05
CA ASP A 48 -4.63 -26.12 -9.22
C ASP A 48 -5.50 -25.55 -8.10
N LYS A 49 -5.03 -25.63 -6.85
CA LYS A 49 -5.74 -25.02 -5.72
C LYS A 49 -5.89 -23.51 -5.87
N THR A 50 -4.85 -22.82 -6.34
CA THR A 50 -4.92 -21.38 -6.63
C THR A 50 -5.94 -21.09 -7.73
N ILE A 51 -5.91 -21.82 -8.85
CA ILE A 51 -6.85 -21.63 -9.97
C ILE A 51 -8.29 -21.84 -9.49
N ALA A 52 -8.55 -22.93 -8.76
CA ALA A 52 -9.88 -23.22 -8.21
C ALA A 52 -10.36 -22.10 -7.27
N ALA A 53 -9.50 -21.62 -6.36
CA ALA A 53 -9.84 -20.54 -5.45
C ALA A 53 -10.13 -19.22 -6.17
N VAL A 54 -9.31 -18.85 -7.17
CA VAL A 54 -9.52 -17.63 -7.96
C VAL A 54 -10.79 -17.72 -8.80
N ASN A 55 -11.11 -18.89 -9.38
CA ASN A 55 -12.36 -19.10 -10.13
C ASN A 55 -13.60 -19.04 -9.24
N ALA A 56 -13.52 -19.61 -8.03
CA ALA A 56 -14.59 -19.53 -7.05
C ALA A 56 -14.83 -18.07 -6.64
N PHE A 57 -13.76 -17.32 -6.34
CA PHE A 57 -13.83 -15.90 -6.01
C PHE A 57 -14.38 -15.07 -7.18
N HIS A 58 -13.88 -15.28 -8.40
CA HIS A 58 -14.41 -14.64 -9.60
C HIS A 58 -15.92 -14.84 -9.74
N SER A 59 -16.36 -16.10 -9.59
CA SER A 59 -17.77 -16.46 -9.69
C SER A 59 -18.62 -15.78 -8.62
N ASP A 60 -18.12 -15.68 -7.38
CA ASP A 60 -18.81 -15.01 -6.29
C ASP A 60 -18.92 -13.49 -6.54
N ILE A 61 -17.83 -12.85 -6.96
CA ILE A 61 -17.80 -11.43 -7.30
C ILE A 61 -18.74 -11.12 -8.47
N THR A 62 -18.69 -11.90 -9.56
CA THR A 62 -19.60 -11.72 -10.70
C THR A 62 -21.06 -11.95 -10.29
N LYS A 63 -21.36 -12.90 -9.39
CA LYS A 63 -22.75 -13.13 -8.98
C LYS A 63 -23.30 -12.04 -8.05
N ARG A 64 -22.48 -11.55 -7.12
CA ARG A 64 -22.95 -10.67 -6.03
C ARG A 64 -22.65 -9.19 -6.25
N TRP A 65 -21.68 -8.86 -7.11
CA TRP A 65 -21.14 -7.50 -7.24
C TRP A 65 -21.16 -6.98 -8.69
N ASP A 66 -21.80 -7.68 -9.63
CA ASP A 66 -21.83 -7.23 -11.03
C ASP A 66 -22.69 -5.97 -11.23
N ALA A 67 -23.85 -5.87 -10.56
CA ALA A 67 -24.68 -4.68 -10.64
C ALA A 67 -24.08 -3.50 -9.85
N VAL A 68 -24.11 -2.29 -10.43
CA VAL A 68 -23.50 -1.08 -9.83
C VAL A 68 -24.04 -0.78 -8.43
N ASN A 69 -25.35 -0.94 -8.23
CA ASN A 69 -25.99 -0.74 -6.92
C ASN A 69 -25.50 -1.74 -5.85
N GLN A 70 -24.98 -2.91 -6.24
CA GLN A 70 -24.42 -3.87 -5.31
C GLN A 70 -22.99 -3.54 -4.88
N ARG A 71 -22.32 -2.63 -5.60
CA ARG A 71 -20.94 -2.18 -5.34
C ARG A 71 -20.85 -1.00 -4.38
N VAL A 72 -21.98 -0.49 -3.90
CA VAL A 72 -22.01 0.63 -2.95
C VAL A 72 -21.57 0.13 -1.58
N LEU A 73 -20.36 0.54 -1.17
CA LEU A 73 -19.76 0.20 0.13
C LEU A 73 -20.12 1.18 1.24
N GLY A 74 -20.75 2.30 0.90
CA GLY A 74 -21.06 3.38 1.84
C GLY A 74 -21.49 4.64 1.11
N HIS A 75 -21.64 5.74 1.85
CA HIS A 75 -21.94 7.05 1.29
C HIS A 75 -21.20 8.16 2.03
N VAL A 76 -20.95 9.27 1.34
CA VAL A 76 -20.29 10.44 1.93
C VAL A 76 -21.27 11.14 2.86
N VAL A 77 -20.89 11.31 4.12
CA VAL A 77 -21.68 12.03 5.14
C VAL A 77 -21.11 13.41 5.44
N TYR A 78 -19.84 13.63 5.14
CA TYR A 78 -19.18 14.91 5.31
C TYR A 78 -18.03 15.05 4.32
N ALA A 79 -18.00 16.16 3.60
CA ALA A 79 -16.89 16.56 2.74
C ALA A 79 -16.86 18.10 2.78
N PRO A 80 -15.94 18.72 3.53
CA PRO A 80 -15.80 20.17 3.49
C PRO A 80 -15.36 20.58 2.07
N PRO A 81 -15.67 21.82 1.64
CA PRO A 81 -15.15 22.33 0.38
C PRO A 81 -13.62 22.22 0.34
N LEU A 82 -13.07 21.85 -0.82
CA LEU A 82 -11.63 21.86 -1.05
C LEU A 82 -11.10 23.28 -0.78
N THR A 83 -10.24 23.43 0.21
CA THR A 83 -9.57 24.70 0.49
C THR A 83 -8.06 24.53 0.46
N VAL A 84 -7.40 25.30 -0.40
CA VAL A 84 -5.94 25.36 -0.50
C VAL A 84 -5.44 26.48 0.43
N SER A 85 -4.22 26.33 0.95
CA SER A 85 -3.59 27.38 1.78
C SER A 85 -4.37 27.70 3.06
N THR A 86 -4.90 26.68 3.71
CA THR A 86 -5.82 26.85 4.85
C THR A 86 -5.07 27.24 6.13
N GLY A 87 -5.43 28.39 6.70
CA GLY A 87 -4.93 28.86 8.00
C GLY A 87 -3.44 29.24 8.01
N PRO A 88 -2.84 29.44 9.20
CA PRO A 88 -1.46 29.92 9.33
C PRO A 88 -0.42 28.98 8.69
N LYS A 89 -0.73 27.68 8.65
CA LYS A 89 0.15 26.64 8.12
C LYS A 89 -0.04 26.39 6.63
N GLN A 90 -1.05 26.99 6.01
CA GLN A 90 -1.29 26.95 4.56
C GLN A 90 -1.39 25.52 3.98
N PHE A 91 -1.98 24.57 4.70
CA PHE A 91 -2.21 23.21 4.19
C PHE A 91 -3.48 23.11 3.32
N THR A 92 -3.55 22.09 2.47
CA THR A 92 -4.76 21.77 1.70
C THR A 92 -5.74 20.95 2.54
N GLU A 93 -7.00 21.39 2.65
CA GLU A 93 -8.08 20.60 3.25
C GLU A 93 -8.82 19.83 2.16
N ASP A 94 -8.53 18.52 2.04
CA ASP A 94 -9.19 17.62 1.10
C ASP A 94 -9.40 16.25 1.76
N TRP A 95 -10.57 16.04 2.36
CA TRP A 95 -10.92 14.78 3.02
C TRP A 95 -12.43 14.59 3.03
N ALA A 96 -12.87 13.35 3.15
CA ALA A 96 -14.29 13.03 3.29
C ALA A 96 -14.49 11.94 4.36
N LEU A 97 -15.60 12.02 5.08
CA LEU A 97 -16.11 10.95 5.91
C LEU A 97 -17.11 10.12 5.12
N ILE A 98 -16.86 8.82 5.04
CA ILE A 98 -17.73 7.85 4.39
C ILE A 98 -18.34 6.96 5.47
N GLU A 99 -19.67 6.95 5.57
CA GLU A 99 -20.39 5.97 6.38
C GLU A 99 -20.43 4.64 5.61
N LEU A 100 -19.89 3.59 6.22
CA LEU A 100 -19.78 2.28 5.60
C LEU A 100 -21.09 1.49 5.75
N ASN A 101 -21.47 0.77 4.69
CA ASN A 101 -22.58 -0.17 4.72
C ASN A 101 -22.21 -1.39 5.57
N GLN A 102 -22.85 -1.53 6.73
CA GLN A 102 -22.55 -2.59 7.69
C GLN A 102 -22.81 -4.00 7.14
N ASP A 103 -23.79 -4.17 6.25
CA ASP A 103 -24.14 -5.47 5.67
C ASP A 103 -23.11 -5.96 4.63
N LYS A 104 -22.24 -5.06 4.16
CA LYS A 104 -21.20 -5.35 3.17
C LYS A 104 -19.85 -5.69 3.83
N ILE A 105 -19.75 -5.57 5.16
CA ILE A 105 -18.52 -5.80 5.92
C ILE A 105 -18.75 -6.97 6.87
N ASP A 106 -17.88 -7.96 6.78
CA ASP A 106 -17.83 -9.01 7.79
C ASP A 106 -17.10 -8.50 9.04
N TRP A 107 -17.86 -7.85 9.93
CA TRP A 107 -17.34 -7.24 11.16
C TRP A 107 -16.69 -8.23 12.10
N LYS A 108 -17.02 -9.52 12.00
CA LYS A 108 -16.39 -10.59 12.80
C LYS A 108 -14.92 -10.78 12.41
N PHE A 109 -14.60 -10.60 11.13
CA PHE A 109 -13.24 -10.75 10.62
C PHE A 109 -12.60 -9.42 10.18
N PHE A 110 -13.25 -8.29 10.46
CA PHE A 110 -12.73 -6.96 10.15
C PHE A 110 -11.47 -6.69 10.97
N LYS A 111 -10.37 -6.40 10.27
CA LYS A 111 -9.04 -6.22 10.87
C LYS A 111 -8.72 -4.78 11.26
N GLY A 112 -9.68 -3.86 11.11
CA GLY A 112 -9.43 -2.43 11.33
C GLY A 112 -8.57 -1.80 10.23
N ASN A 113 -7.76 -0.83 10.62
CA ASN A 113 -6.92 -0.06 9.71
C ASN A 113 -5.65 -0.84 9.35
N VAL A 114 -5.67 -1.58 8.24
CA VAL A 114 -4.51 -2.35 7.77
C VAL A 114 -4.14 -1.96 6.34
N MET A 115 -2.84 -1.80 6.09
CA MET A 115 -2.27 -1.61 4.76
C MET A 115 -1.68 -2.93 4.27
N TYR A 116 -2.17 -3.44 3.15
CA TYR A 116 -1.55 -4.60 2.50
C TYR A 116 -0.29 -4.18 1.76
N LEU A 117 0.85 -4.81 2.06
CA LEU A 117 2.17 -4.54 1.47
C LEU A 117 2.41 -5.27 0.14
N GLY A 118 1.42 -6.02 -0.34
CA GLY A 118 1.47 -6.62 -1.66
C GLY A 118 2.55 -7.70 -1.80
N ASN A 119 2.74 -8.15 -3.04
CA ASN A 119 3.74 -9.15 -3.41
C ASN A 119 4.72 -8.64 -4.49
N LYS A 120 4.62 -7.36 -4.89
CA LYS A 120 5.48 -6.73 -5.90
C LYS A 120 6.94 -6.61 -5.44
N ILE A 121 7.14 -6.39 -4.14
CA ILE A 121 8.46 -6.32 -3.49
C ILE A 121 8.55 -7.52 -2.55
N SER A 122 9.59 -8.36 -2.68
CA SER A 122 9.78 -9.49 -1.78
C SER A 122 9.98 -9.00 -0.33
N PRO A 123 9.58 -9.78 0.69
CA PRO A 123 9.76 -9.38 2.09
C PRO A 123 11.19 -8.99 2.44
N SER A 124 12.19 -9.72 1.93
CA SER A 124 13.61 -9.41 2.13
C SER A 124 14.01 -8.07 1.52
N ASN A 125 13.64 -7.82 0.27
CA ASN A 125 13.92 -6.56 -0.40
C ASN A 125 13.14 -5.40 0.24
N PHE A 126 11.94 -5.66 0.76
CA PHE A 126 11.15 -4.67 1.48
C PHE A 126 11.87 -4.23 2.76
N ILE A 127 12.35 -5.18 3.56
CA ILE A 127 13.13 -4.88 4.76
C ILE A 127 14.38 -4.09 4.39
N LEU A 128 15.17 -4.53 3.40
CA LEU A 128 16.36 -3.79 2.97
C LEU A 128 16.02 -2.34 2.54
N LYS A 129 14.87 -2.14 1.89
CA LYS A 129 14.39 -0.80 1.53
C LYS A 129 13.98 0.05 2.73
N MET A 130 13.48 -0.57 3.80
CA MET A 130 13.16 0.13 5.04
C MET A 130 14.39 0.39 5.93
N HIS A 131 15.57 -0.10 5.52
CA HIS A 131 16.84 0.02 6.23
C HIS A 131 17.96 0.39 5.23
N PRO A 132 17.88 1.55 4.55
CA PRO A 132 18.77 1.85 3.43
C PRO A 132 20.20 2.20 3.85
N HIS A 133 20.42 2.61 5.11
CA HIS A 133 21.73 2.96 5.66
C HIS A 133 22.11 2.04 6.84
N PRO A 134 23.37 1.57 6.97
CA PRO A 134 23.79 0.71 8.08
C PRO A 134 23.67 1.36 9.47
N GLU A 135 23.87 2.68 9.55
CA GLU A 135 23.70 3.45 10.79
C GLU A 135 22.24 3.84 11.06
N GLY A 136 21.37 3.61 10.06
CA GLY A 136 19.95 3.93 10.14
C GLY A 136 19.26 3.13 11.24
N ARG A 137 18.48 3.82 12.06
CA ARG A 137 17.69 3.22 13.15
C ARG A 137 16.28 2.92 12.68
N SER A 138 16.09 1.92 11.82
CA SER A 138 14.76 1.42 11.52
C SER A 138 14.46 0.21 12.40
N SER A 139 13.23 0.12 12.91
CA SER A 139 12.75 -1.06 13.63
C SER A 139 11.71 -1.82 12.82
N PHE A 140 11.63 -1.53 11.51
CA PHE A 140 10.68 -2.16 10.61
C PHE A 140 10.86 -3.67 10.60
N LYS A 141 9.76 -4.37 10.87
CA LYS A 141 9.62 -5.81 10.70
C LYS A 141 8.54 -6.04 9.65
N TYR A 142 8.83 -6.89 8.68
CA TYR A 142 7.83 -7.23 7.67
C TYR A 142 6.64 -7.94 8.36
N PRO A 143 5.41 -7.42 8.24
CA PRO A 143 4.26 -7.96 8.96
C PRO A 143 3.83 -9.32 8.40
N VAL A 144 3.32 -10.17 9.28
CA VAL A 144 2.74 -11.47 8.91
C VAL A 144 1.62 -11.26 7.88
N GLY A 145 1.64 -12.05 6.81
CA GLY A 145 0.69 -11.93 5.70
C GLY A 145 0.80 -10.62 4.90
N GLY A 146 1.84 -9.82 5.11
CA GLY A 146 2.00 -8.52 4.46
C GLY A 146 0.97 -7.49 4.91
N LEU A 147 0.37 -7.63 6.10
CA LEU A 147 -0.66 -6.71 6.61
C LEU A 147 -0.06 -5.76 7.66
N LEU A 148 0.36 -4.58 7.23
CA LEU A 148 0.89 -3.54 8.12
C LEU A 148 -0.26 -2.86 8.87
N GLN A 149 -0.30 -3.01 10.19
CA GLN A 149 -1.25 -2.31 11.03
C GLN A 149 -0.96 -0.81 11.00
N VAL A 150 -1.95 -0.02 10.62
CA VAL A 150 -1.88 1.44 10.72
C VAL A 150 -2.25 1.84 12.14
N LYS A 151 -1.35 2.55 12.81
CA LYS A 151 -1.46 2.92 14.22
C LYS A 151 -0.81 4.27 14.49
N GLY A 152 -1.56 5.20 15.06
CA GLY A 152 -1.04 6.51 15.43
C GLY A 152 -0.60 7.36 14.22
N ILE A 153 0.08 8.46 14.52
CA ILE A 153 0.36 9.55 13.58
C ILE A 153 1.76 10.10 13.87
N VAL A 154 2.52 10.41 12.83
CA VAL A 154 3.82 11.09 12.94
C VAL A 154 3.59 12.57 13.23
N LYS A 155 4.23 13.10 14.28
CA LYS A 155 4.01 14.49 14.73
C LYS A 155 4.82 15.48 13.90
N GLU A 156 4.40 16.75 13.92
CA GLU A 156 5.01 17.81 13.10
C GLU A 156 6.53 17.92 13.29
N ASN A 157 7.01 17.88 14.53
CA ASN A 157 8.44 17.95 14.83
C ASN A 157 9.23 16.78 14.24
N GLU A 158 8.67 15.57 14.26
CA GLU A 158 9.29 14.38 13.67
C GLU A 158 9.33 14.43 12.13
N ILE A 159 8.35 15.08 11.50
CA ILE A 159 8.35 15.30 10.05
C ILE A 159 9.39 16.35 9.66
N ARG A 160 9.52 17.42 10.46
CA ARG A 160 10.51 18.49 10.23
C ARG A 160 11.95 18.07 10.53
N GLN A 161 12.14 17.09 11.41
CA GLN A 161 13.45 16.59 11.84
C GLN A 161 13.44 15.06 11.82
N PRO A 162 13.46 14.45 10.62
CA PRO A 162 13.48 13.01 10.49
C PRO A 162 14.80 12.43 10.99
N THR A 163 14.74 11.33 11.74
CA THR A 163 15.93 10.66 12.27
C THR A 163 16.35 9.43 11.47
N SER A 164 15.57 9.06 10.45
CA SER A 164 15.95 7.95 9.56
C SER A 164 16.86 8.49 8.48
N LEU A 165 17.76 7.63 8.00
CA LEU A 165 18.72 7.97 6.96
C LEU A 165 18.33 7.27 5.68
N ASP A 166 18.56 7.91 4.53
CA ASP A 166 18.50 7.26 3.23
C ASP A 166 19.83 6.56 2.88
N ALA A 167 19.92 5.97 1.68
CA ALA A 167 21.10 5.22 1.27
C ALA A 167 22.39 6.05 1.21
N ASN A 168 22.30 7.37 1.11
CA ASN A 168 23.43 8.30 1.09
C ASN A 168 23.75 8.86 2.49
N GLY A 169 22.99 8.48 3.52
CA GLY A 169 23.14 9.03 4.87
C GLY A 169 22.41 10.36 5.07
N GLU A 170 21.51 10.75 4.16
CA GLU A 170 20.72 11.98 4.29
C GLU A 170 19.48 11.72 5.16
N GLU A 171 19.15 12.65 6.06
CA GLU A 171 17.98 12.55 6.93
C GLU A 171 16.68 12.63 6.12
N CYS A 172 15.82 11.61 6.24
CA CYS A 172 14.51 11.58 5.60
C CYS A 172 13.53 10.64 6.33
N LEU A 173 12.24 10.72 6.03
CA LEU A 173 11.26 9.69 6.42
C LEU A 173 11.18 8.62 5.33
N ILE A 174 11.50 7.37 5.66
CA ILE A 174 11.17 6.25 4.77
C ILE A 174 9.69 5.91 4.95
N VAL A 175 8.92 6.09 3.88
CA VAL A 175 7.46 5.97 3.90
C VAL A 175 6.95 4.93 2.93
N ILE A 176 5.76 4.40 3.22
CA ILE A 176 5.08 3.35 2.49
C ILE A 176 3.67 3.83 2.13
N LYS A 177 3.19 3.47 0.93
CA LYS A 177 1.76 3.49 0.62
C LYS A 177 1.35 2.27 -0.18
N ASN A 178 0.05 2.02 -0.25
CA ASN A 178 -0.55 1.14 -1.25
C ASN A 178 -1.64 1.91 -2.00
N GLY A 179 -1.34 2.30 -3.24
CA GLY A 179 -2.25 3.06 -4.11
C GLY A 179 -2.88 2.21 -5.20
N MET A 180 -4.03 2.65 -5.73
CA MET A 180 -4.78 1.91 -6.74
C MET A 180 -3.98 1.69 -8.03
N LYS A 181 -3.20 2.67 -8.46
CA LYS A 181 -2.49 2.66 -9.75
C LYS A 181 -1.12 2.00 -9.64
N THR A 182 -0.33 2.39 -8.66
CA THR A 182 1.07 1.95 -8.53
C THR A 182 1.24 0.73 -7.63
N GLY A 183 0.21 0.39 -6.85
CA GLY A 183 0.26 -0.60 -5.79
C GLY A 183 1.12 -0.11 -4.64
N VAL A 184 1.90 -1.04 -4.08
CA VAL A 184 2.76 -0.76 -2.94
C VAL A 184 4.07 -0.13 -3.38
N THR A 185 4.36 1.04 -2.84
CA THR A 185 5.58 1.80 -3.11
C THR A 185 6.21 2.27 -1.81
N ILE A 186 7.53 2.46 -1.86
CA ILE A 186 8.34 3.01 -0.77
C ILE A 186 8.96 4.30 -1.31
N GLY A 187 9.02 5.34 -0.48
CA GLY A 187 9.51 6.67 -0.84
C GLY A 187 10.28 7.33 0.30
N ARG A 188 10.81 8.53 0.03
CA ARG A 188 11.58 9.34 0.98
C ARG A 188 10.90 10.69 1.17
N GLY A 189 10.48 10.99 2.40
CA GLY A 189 9.92 12.28 2.77
C GLY A 189 10.99 13.23 3.30
N THR A 190 11.10 14.43 2.73
CA THR A 190 12.13 15.44 3.07
C THR A 190 11.69 16.47 4.12
N GLY A 191 10.43 16.42 4.53
CA GLY A 191 9.86 17.29 5.55
C GLY A 191 8.67 18.09 5.05
N ILE A 192 8.33 19.18 5.75
CA ILE A 192 7.21 20.06 5.39
C ILE A 192 7.76 21.24 4.60
N GLU A 193 7.38 21.34 3.34
CA GLU A 193 7.88 22.31 2.37
C GLU A 193 6.71 23.12 1.78
N SER A 194 7.00 24.35 1.34
CA SER A 194 6.03 25.23 0.68
C SER A 194 6.15 25.10 -0.82
N PHE A 195 5.05 24.80 -1.50
CA PHE A 195 4.97 24.60 -2.94
C PHE A 195 3.95 25.54 -3.57
N VAL A 196 4.32 26.10 -4.71
CA VAL A 196 3.37 26.83 -5.57
C VAL A 196 2.74 25.81 -6.51
N ARG A 197 1.42 25.64 -6.42
CA ARG A 197 0.63 24.82 -7.34
C ARG A 197 -0.19 25.72 -8.25
N GLU A 198 -0.25 25.34 -9.51
CA GLU A 198 -1.16 25.93 -10.49
C GLU A 198 -2.37 25.00 -10.59
N TYR A 199 -3.54 25.52 -10.20
CA TYR A 199 -4.81 24.81 -10.35
C TYR A 199 -5.50 25.29 -11.64
N ASP A 200 -6.41 24.48 -12.19
CA ASP A 200 -7.16 24.82 -13.39
C ASP A 200 -7.76 26.24 -13.29
N ASN A 201 -7.59 27.02 -14.37
CA ASN A 201 -7.87 28.47 -14.52
C ASN A 201 -6.72 29.44 -14.14
N ASP A 202 -5.44 29.06 -14.32
CA ASP A 202 -4.25 29.93 -14.08
C ASP A 202 -4.15 30.49 -12.65
N ILE A 203 -4.84 29.87 -11.68
CA ILE A 203 -4.78 30.29 -10.28
C ILE A 203 -3.57 29.64 -9.63
N LYS A 204 -2.54 30.45 -9.39
CA LYS A 204 -1.35 30.05 -8.62
C LYS A 204 -1.64 30.18 -7.14
N LEU A 205 -1.71 29.05 -6.45
CA LEU A 205 -1.91 28.97 -5.01
C LEU A 205 -0.71 28.31 -4.35
N THR A 206 -0.21 28.91 -3.28
CA THR A 206 0.90 28.36 -2.51
C THR A 206 0.37 27.50 -1.37
N SER A 207 0.63 26.19 -1.42
CA SER A 207 0.29 25.26 -0.33
C SER A 207 1.56 24.72 0.31
N THR A 208 1.51 24.57 1.63
CA THR A 208 2.52 23.79 2.35
C THR A 208 2.11 22.32 2.30
N GLU A 209 3.02 21.40 2.01
CA GLU A 209 2.79 19.96 1.93
C GLU A 209 4.06 19.19 2.30
N ILE A 210 3.98 17.87 2.43
CA ILE A 210 5.17 17.01 2.56
C ILE A 210 5.51 16.51 1.16
N ALA A 211 6.72 16.77 0.70
CA ALA A 211 7.25 16.16 -0.50
C ALA A 211 7.76 14.75 -0.22
N ILE A 212 7.29 13.80 -1.03
CA ILE A 212 7.74 12.42 -1.06
C ILE A 212 8.41 12.18 -2.40
N HIS A 213 9.71 11.92 -2.35
CA HIS A 213 10.50 11.53 -3.51
C HIS A 213 10.45 10.02 -3.71
N THR A 214 10.74 9.61 -4.95
CA THR A 214 11.02 8.22 -5.27
C THR A 214 12.13 7.66 -4.38
N TYR A 215 12.04 6.36 -4.08
CA TYR A 215 13.02 5.68 -3.24
C TYR A 215 14.44 5.81 -3.80
N ASN A 216 14.60 5.61 -5.11
CA ASN A 216 15.80 5.89 -5.87
C ASN A 216 15.44 5.98 -7.37
N HIS A 217 16.41 6.34 -8.21
CA HIS A 217 16.21 6.51 -9.65
C HIS A 217 15.69 5.25 -10.40
N ASN A 218 15.85 4.05 -9.83
CA ASN A 218 15.41 2.78 -10.42
C ASN A 218 14.10 2.25 -9.84
N ALA A 219 13.56 2.86 -8.77
CA ALA A 219 12.38 2.36 -8.07
C ALA A 219 11.08 2.68 -8.80
N GLY A 220 11.12 3.58 -9.78
CA GLY A 220 9.94 4.17 -10.39
C GLY A 220 9.31 5.27 -9.53
N ALA A 221 8.23 5.85 -10.04
CA ALA A 221 7.46 6.89 -9.38
C ALA A 221 6.88 6.37 -8.05
N PHE A 222 6.83 7.25 -7.04
CA PHE A 222 6.22 6.88 -5.77
C PHE A 222 4.70 6.77 -5.92
N SER A 223 4.08 7.67 -6.66
CA SER A 223 2.65 7.64 -6.96
C SER A 223 2.37 7.79 -8.46
N GLY A 224 1.10 7.69 -8.85
CA GLY A 224 0.66 7.99 -10.21
C GLY A 224 -0.83 8.29 -10.23
N ASP A 225 -1.32 8.76 -11.38
CA ASP A 225 -2.72 9.15 -11.55
C ASP A 225 -3.69 8.04 -11.11
N GLY A 226 -4.52 8.38 -10.12
CA GLY A 226 -5.44 7.45 -9.46
C GLY A 226 -4.99 6.98 -8.07
N ASP A 227 -3.81 7.36 -7.60
CA ASP A 227 -3.38 7.08 -6.22
C ASP A 227 -3.89 8.12 -5.19
N SER A 228 -4.49 9.23 -5.62
CA SER A 228 -5.05 10.27 -4.73
C SER A 228 -6.02 9.68 -3.69
N GLY A 229 -5.95 10.21 -2.47
CA GLY A 229 -6.68 9.70 -1.31
C GLY A 229 -5.98 8.53 -0.60
N SER A 230 -4.86 8.01 -1.12
CA SER A 230 -4.06 6.99 -0.41
C SER A 230 -3.44 7.56 0.86
N ILE A 231 -3.45 6.76 1.93
CA ILE A 231 -2.71 7.06 3.16
C ILE A 231 -1.25 6.65 3.00
N VAL A 232 -0.35 7.54 3.45
CA VAL A 232 1.09 7.30 3.53
C VAL A 232 1.49 7.09 4.99
N VAL A 233 2.26 6.02 5.26
CA VAL A 233 2.68 5.62 6.61
C VAL A 233 4.19 5.46 6.71
N ASP A 234 4.73 5.57 7.93
CA ASP A 234 6.13 5.23 8.20
C ASP A 234 6.32 3.71 8.45
N GLY A 235 7.56 3.29 8.69
CA GLY A 235 7.87 1.89 9.01
C GLY A 235 7.30 1.37 10.34
N LEU A 236 6.75 2.24 11.19
CA LEU A 236 6.04 1.86 12.41
C LEU A 236 4.52 1.72 12.20
N GLY A 237 4.03 2.01 10.98
CA GLY A 237 2.61 2.06 10.66
C GLY A 237 1.92 3.35 11.10
N ARG A 238 2.67 4.39 11.48
CA ARG A 238 2.10 5.69 11.85
C ARG A 238 1.78 6.48 10.59
N ILE A 239 0.63 7.15 10.58
CA ILE A 239 0.21 7.95 9.43
C ILE A 239 1.07 9.20 9.34
N VAL A 240 1.66 9.42 8.16
CA VAL A 240 2.44 10.62 7.82
C VAL A 240 1.53 11.65 7.15
N GLY A 241 0.78 11.23 6.14
CA GLY A 241 -0.03 12.15 5.34
C GLY A 241 -1.06 11.46 4.46
N LEU A 242 -1.96 12.30 3.93
CA LEU A 242 -2.95 11.93 2.92
C LEU A 242 -2.48 12.43 1.55
N LEU A 243 -2.40 11.54 0.56
CA LEU A 243 -1.93 11.87 -0.78
C LEU A 243 -2.95 12.72 -1.53
N THR A 244 -2.56 13.92 -1.92
CA THR A 244 -3.40 14.88 -2.65
C THR A 244 -3.05 14.94 -4.14
N GLY A 245 -1.79 14.73 -4.50
CA GLY A 245 -1.37 14.68 -5.90
C GLY A 245 0.14 14.50 -6.06
N GLY A 246 0.63 14.71 -7.27
CA GLY A 246 2.05 14.67 -7.59
C GLY A 246 2.37 15.61 -8.75
N THR A 247 3.67 15.81 -9.00
CA THR A 247 4.17 16.55 -10.15
C THR A 247 5.46 15.92 -10.67
N GLY A 248 5.64 15.94 -11.98
CA GLY A 248 6.84 15.42 -12.64
C GLY A 248 6.51 14.84 -14.01
N SER A 249 7.29 15.23 -15.03
CA SER A 249 7.15 14.70 -16.39
C SER A 249 7.92 13.40 -16.62
N ALA A 250 8.88 13.08 -15.76
CA ALA A 250 9.67 11.86 -15.80
C ALA A 250 9.54 11.08 -14.49
N VAL A 251 9.46 9.75 -14.62
CA VAL A 251 9.27 8.80 -13.51
C VAL A 251 10.34 8.95 -12.41
N SER A 252 11.55 9.38 -12.76
CA SER A 252 12.68 9.57 -11.83
C SER A 252 12.68 10.92 -11.10
N THR A 253 11.90 11.90 -11.57
CA THR A 253 11.78 13.25 -10.99
C THR A 253 10.40 13.49 -10.39
N ASP A 254 9.57 12.44 -10.31
CA ASP A 254 8.22 12.52 -9.75
C ASP A 254 8.28 12.82 -8.25
N VAL A 255 7.63 13.91 -7.85
CA VAL A 255 7.43 14.31 -6.46
C VAL A 255 5.97 14.12 -6.15
N THR A 256 5.69 13.28 -5.16
CA THR A 256 4.35 13.12 -4.62
C THR A 256 4.17 14.05 -3.44
N TYR A 257 3.01 14.66 -3.34
CA TYR A 257 2.68 15.57 -2.26
C TYR A 257 1.59 14.97 -1.37
N VAL A 258 1.81 15.11 -0.07
CA VAL A 258 0.85 14.65 0.93
C VAL A 258 0.55 15.76 1.93
N THR A 259 -0.73 15.92 2.27
CA THR A 259 -1.13 16.80 3.36
C THR A 259 -0.79 16.12 4.69
N PRO A 260 -0.11 16.80 5.64
CA PRO A 260 0.26 16.18 6.91
C PRO A 260 -0.95 15.71 7.70
N TYR A 261 -0.97 14.43 8.07
CA TYR A 261 -2.16 13.85 8.70
C TYR A 261 -2.36 14.33 10.14
N PHE A 262 -1.31 14.77 10.85
CA PHE A 262 -1.50 15.38 12.18
C PHE A 262 -2.46 16.58 12.13
N TRP A 263 -2.43 17.34 11.03
CA TRP A 263 -3.31 18.48 10.83
C TRP A 263 -4.68 18.06 10.31
N VAL A 264 -4.74 17.08 9.39
CA VAL A 264 -6.02 16.50 8.94
C VAL A 264 -6.78 15.89 10.13
N GLU A 265 -6.10 15.23 11.06
CA GLU A 265 -6.72 14.68 12.27
C GLU A 265 -7.35 15.78 13.14
N GLU A 266 -6.71 16.95 13.28
CA GLU A 266 -7.31 18.09 13.99
C GLU A 266 -8.62 18.55 13.33
N LYS A 267 -8.68 18.56 11.99
CA LYS A 267 -9.89 18.90 11.23
C LYS A 267 -10.99 17.86 11.41
N ILE A 268 -10.63 16.58 11.30
CA ILE A 268 -11.56 15.47 11.52
C ILE A 268 -12.10 15.54 12.94
N LYS A 269 -11.26 15.69 13.97
CA LYS A 269 -11.68 15.78 15.37
C LYS A 269 -12.51 17.02 15.68
N LYS A 270 -12.31 18.12 14.96
CA LYS A 270 -13.16 19.32 15.08
C LYS A 270 -14.58 19.05 14.60
N ALA A 271 -14.74 18.32 13.49
CA ALA A 271 -16.06 17.93 12.97
C ALA A 271 -16.66 16.72 13.74
N PHE A 272 -15.81 15.80 14.17
CA PHE A 272 -16.16 14.51 14.78
C PHE A 272 -15.23 14.21 15.98
N PRO A 273 -15.50 14.78 17.17
CA PRO A 273 -14.61 14.64 18.33
C PRO A 273 -14.36 13.20 18.79
N GLY A 274 -15.29 12.28 18.49
CA GLY A 274 -15.18 10.86 18.79
C GLY A 274 -14.41 10.03 17.75
N SER A 275 -13.77 10.63 16.75
CA SER A 275 -13.03 9.89 15.72
C SER A 275 -11.79 9.20 16.30
N TYR A 276 -11.56 7.94 15.94
CA TYR A 276 -10.38 7.17 16.34
C TYR A 276 -9.91 6.23 15.22
N LEU A 277 -8.63 5.84 15.27
CA LEU A 277 -8.13 4.70 14.51
C LEU A 277 -8.54 3.41 15.23
N TYR A 278 -9.14 2.46 14.52
CA TYR A 278 -9.44 1.14 15.05
C TYR A 278 -8.23 0.55 15.79
N PRO A 279 -8.44 -0.01 17.00
CA PRO A 279 -7.36 -0.56 17.80
C PRO A 279 -6.73 -1.77 17.11
N ILE A 280 -5.50 -2.08 17.52
CA ILE A 280 -4.79 -3.27 17.03
C ILE A 280 -5.54 -4.50 17.53
N THR A 281 -6.05 -5.32 16.62
CA THR A 281 -6.61 -6.62 16.98
C THR A 281 -5.46 -7.58 17.26
N GLU A 282 -5.28 -8.02 18.52
CA GLU A 282 -4.24 -8.98 18.95
C GLU A 282 -4.37 -10.38 18.32
N THR A 283 -5.36 -10.60 17.47
CA THR A 283 -5.75 -11.92 16.94
C THR A 283 -4.81 -12.48 15.86
N SER A 284 -3.66 -11.86 15.59
CA SER A 284 -2.66 -12.33 14.62
C SER A 284 -1.55 -13.21 15.20
N LEU A 285 -1.67 -13.59 16.48
CA LEU A 285 -0.84 -14.61 17.13
C LEU A 285 -1.72 -15.79 17.54
N ASN A 286 -2.04 -16.68 16.60
CA ASN A 286 -2.40 -18.09 16.84
C ASN A 286 -2.26 -18.86 15.52
#